data_AF-A0A965W8B5-F1
#
_entry.id   AF-A0A965W8B5-F1
#
_cell.length_a   1.000
_cell.length_b   1.000
_cell.length_c   1.000
_cell.angle_alpha   90.00
_cell.angle_beta   90.00
_cell.angle_gamma   90.00
#
_symmetry.space_group_name_H-M   'P 1'
#
loop_
_entity.id
_entity.type
_entity.pdbx_description
1 polymer ?
#
loop_
_entity_poly.entity_id
_entity_poly.type
_entity_poly.pdbx_seq_one_letter_code
_entity_poly.pdbx_strand_id
1 'polypeptide(L)'
;MPAGDGRHSGAIGLDKNTDPHTADRSTDSKAFDDLPSADRLTRVRVVLTRTSHPGNIGAAARACKTMGLTQLWLVAPQRFPDDEAIARASGATDLLDTARVVPTLADALHGTVAAVALTARARELAAPQVAPREAAGLLMTRADAGEVALVFGNEQSGLSGDEAALCGWLCQIPTNPLYSSLNLAAAVQILAYEMRLATLAGQQLRTAGDAPDPAPFEDVERFHEHLLRVLAELDFYDPANPRRLEPKLRRLFAKAQLERDEVNILRGLLTAIEQGR
;
A
#
# COMPACT_ATOMS: atom_id res chain seq x y z
N MET A 1 -24.79 -73.14 -43.59
CA MET A 1 -23.39 -73.00 -43.13
C MET A 1 -22.56 -72.58 -44.34
N PRO A 2 -21.78 -71.47 -44.33
CA PRO A 2 -21.62 -70.39 -43.34
C PRO A 2 -22.07 -68.99 -43.88
N ALA A 3 -22.60 -68.08 -43.05
CA ALA A 3 -21.96 -66.93 -42.36
C ALA A 3 -21.60 -65.75 -43.30
N GLY A 4 -21.87 -64.48 -43.01
CA GLY A 4 -22.36 -63.82 -41.80
C GLY A 4 -22.81 -62.39 -42.09
N ASP A 5 -23.65 -61.90 -41.17
CA ASP A 5 -24.36 -60.62 -41.13
C ASP A 5 -23.41 -59.46 -40.72
N GLY A 6 -23.75 -58.23 -41.13
CA GLY A 6 -22.92 -57.05 -40.90
C GLY A 6 -23.55 -55.75 -41.43
N ARG A 7 -24.71 -55.39 -40.88
CA ARG A 7 -25.41 -54.12 -41.13
C ARG A 7 -24.66 -52.95 -40.50
N HIS A 8 -24.45 -51.86 -41.25
CA HIS A 8 -24.41 -50.50 -40.69
C HIS A 8 -25.21 -49.55 -41.58
N SER A 9 -26.39 -49.18 -41.09
CA SER A 9 -27.26 -48.13 -41.61
C SER A 9 -26.99 -46.88 -40.79
N GLY A 10 -26.51 -45.81 -41.43
CA GLY A 10 -26.42 -44.49 -40.84
C GLY A 10 -27.61 -43.64 -41.29
N ALA A 11 -28.51 -43.32 -40.35
CA ALA A 11 -29.55 -42.31 -40.54
C ALA A 11 -29.68 -41.47 -39.27
N ILE A 12 -29.21 -40.23 -39.41
CA ILE A 12 -29.66 -38.94 -38.87
C ILE A 12 -30.80 -38.99 -37.83
N GLY A 13 -30.53 -38.42 -36.65
CA GLY A 13 -31.52 -37.92 -35.70
C GLY A 13 -30.94 -36.77 -34.89
N LEU A 14 -31.36 -35.54 -35.22
CA LEU A 14 -31.24 -34.38 -34.35
C LEU A 14 -32.17 -34.59 -33.14
N ASP A 15 -31.74 -34.21 -31.93
CA ASP A 15 -32.28 -33.03 -31.22
C ASP A 15 -31.81 -32.97 -29.74
N LYS A 16 -31.81 -31.75 -29.19
CA LYS A 16 -31.81 -31.32 -27.77
C LYS A 16 -30.49 -30.96 -27.07
N ASN A 17 -30.13 -29.70 -27.28
CA ASN A 17 -30.04 -28.63 -26.26
C ASN A 17 -29.47 -29.03 -24.88
N THR A 18 -28.18 -28.75 -24.67
CA THR A 18 -27.56 -28.65 -23.35
C THR A 18 -26.99 -27.24 -23.18
N ASP A 19 -27.71 -26.42 -22.43
CA ASP A 19 -27.26 -25.11 -21.94
C ASP A 19 -26.11 -25.28 -20.93
N PRO A 20 -24.95 -24.61 -21.10
CA PRO A 20 -23.90 -24.59 -20.09
C PRO A 20 -24.00 -23.31 -19.24
N HIS A 21 -25.09 -23.15 -18.49
CA HIS A 21 -25.24 -22.06 -17.52
C HIS A 21 -25.86 -22.56 -16.21
N THR A 22 -25.03 -23.17 -15.37
CA THR A 22 -25.13 -23.12 -13.89
C THR A 22 -23.85 -23.72 -13.30
N ALA A 23 -22.77 -22.93 -13.31
CA ALA A 23 -21.65 -23.18 -12.40
C ALA A 23 -22.00 -22.49 -11.07
N ASP A 24 -22.21 -23.33 -10.07
CA ASP A 24 -22.47 -23.01 -8.67
C ASP A 24 -21.45 -22.00 -8.12
N ARG A 25 -21.89 -20.77 -7.81
CA ARG A 25 -21.10 -19.68 -7.22
C ARG A 25 -21.33 -19.59 -5.70
N SER A 26 -21.36 -20.71 -4.99
CA SER A 26 -21.66 -20.72 -3.56
C SER A 26 -20.52 -21.21 -2.64
N THR A 27 -19.34 -21.53 -3.18
CA THR A 27 -18.22 -22.10 -2.39
C THR A 27 -17.04 -21.16 -2.12
N ASP A 28 -16.93 -19.99 -2.75
CA ASP A 28 -15.77 -19.09 -2.56
C ASP A 28 -15.87 -18.17 -1.33
N SER A 29 -17.03 -18.04 -0.69
CA SER A 29 -17.22 -17.12 0.45
C SER A 29 -16.67 -17.66 1.77
N LYS A 30 -16.51 -18.98 1.94
CA LYS A 30 -16.13 -19.59 3.23
C LYS A 30 -14.63 -19.80 3.44
N ALA A 31 -13.81 -19.70 2.40
CA ALA A 31 -12.38 -20.01 2.49
C ALA A 31 -11.50 -18.85 3.01
N PHE A 32 -12.04 -17.63 3.11
CA PHE A 32 -11.28 -16.44 3.50
C PHE A 32 -11.35 -16.11 5.00
N ASP A 33 -12.43 -16.52 5.69
CA ASP A 33 -12.57 -16.32 7.14
C ASP A 33 -11.58 -17.20 7.95
N ASP A 34 -10.94 -18.18 7.31
CA ASP A 34 -9.95 -19.10 7.89
C ASP A 34 -8.49 -18.72 7.59
N LEU A 35 -8.22 -17.56 6.96
CA LEU A 35 -6.85 -17.03 6.93
C LEU A 35 -6.45 -16.71 8.37
N PRO A 36 -5.41 -17.36 8.92
CA PRO A 36 -5.08 -17.18 10.33
C PRO A 36 -4.86 -15.68 10.60
N SER A 37 -5.43 -15.19 11.69
CA SER A 37 -5.24 -13.84 12.25
C SER A 37 -3.77 -13.43 12.49
N ALA A 38 -2.84 -14.32 12.14
CA ALA A 38 -1.39 -14.17 12.11
C ALA A 38 -0.82 -13.77 10.73
N ASP A 39 -1.64 -13.60 9.68
CA ASP A 39 -1.11 -13.12 8.40
C ASP A 39 -0.73 -11.63 8.48
N ARG A 40 0.58 -11.36 8.42
CA ARG A 40 1.16 -10.00 8.47
C ARG A 40 0.64 -9.10 7.35
N LEU A 41 0.14 -9.67 6.26
CA LEU A 41 -0.50 -8.91 5.18
C LEU A 41 -1.75 -8.16 5.65
N THR A 42 -2.42 -8.63 6.70
CA THR A 42 -3.57 -7.92 7.29
C THR A 42 -3.18 -6.58 7.93
N ARG A 43 -1.89 -6.34 8.21
CA ARG A 43 -1.37 -5.07 8.76
C ARG A 43 -0.91 -4.09 7.68
N VAL A 44 -1.07 -4.43 6.41
CA VAL A 44 -0.62 -3.59 5.28
C VAL A 44 -1.79 -2.80 4.73
N ARG A 45 -1.74 -1.49 4.92
CA ARG A 45 -2.64 -0.53 4.29
C ARG A 45 -2.19 -0.28 2.86
N VAL A 46 -3.05 -0.56 1.89
CA VAL A 46 -2.89 -0.08 0.51
C VAL A 46 -3.62 1.25 0.39
N VAL A 47 -2.86 2.33 0.23
CA VAL A 47 -3.38 3.70 0.24
C VAL A 47 -3.38 4.26 -1.19
N LEU A 48 -4.56 4.52 -1.74
CA LEU A 48 -4.72 5.15 -3.06
C LEU A 48 -5.07 6.63 -2.88
N THR A 49 -4.24 7.51 -3.44
CA THR A 49 -4.33 8.95 -3.22
C THR A 49 -4.90 9.67 -4.44
N ARG A 50 -5.98 10.44 -4.24
CA ARG A 50 -6.61 11.30 -5.25
C ARG A 50 -6.97 10.55 -6.54
N THR A 51 -7.38 9.28 -6.44
CA THR A 51 -7.69 8.43 -7.61
C THR A 51 -8.79 9.07 -8.45
N SER A 52 -8.54 9.23 -9.76
CA SER A 52 -9.49 9.88 -10.68
C SER A 52 -10.51 8.92 -11.25
N HIS A 53 -10.08 7.72 -11.63
CA HIS A 53 -10.95 6.74 -12.28
C HIS A 53 -11.36 5.64 -11.29
N PRO A 54 -12.66 5.51 -10.95
CA PRO A 54 -13.14 4.51 -10.01
C PRO A 54 -12.82 3.08 -10.47
N GLY A 55 -12.76 2.83 -11.78
CA GLY A 55 -12.33 1.53 -12.31
C GLY A 55 -10.91 1.11 -11.89
N ASN A 56 -10.01 2.06 -11.59
CA ASN A 56 -8.69 1.76 -11.04
C ASN A 56 -8.76 1.36 -9.56
N ILE A 57 -9.71 1.92 -8.79
CA ILE A 57 -9.97 1.50 -7.40
C ILE A 57 -10.41 0.04 -7.38
N GLY A 58 -11.39 -0.32 -8.23
CA GLY A 58 -11.84 -1.70 -8.38
C GLY A 58 -10.74 -2.66 -8.79
N ALA A 59 -9.96 -2.30 -9.82
CA ALA A 59 -8.86 -3.14 -10.28
C ALA A 59 -7.73 -3.27 -9.23
N ALA A 60 -7.46 -2.22 -8.44
CA ALA A 60 -6.53 -2.27 -7.32
C ALA A 60 -7.05 -3.18 -6.19
N ALA A 61 -8.33 -3.10 -5.84
CA ALA A 61 -8.95 -4.00 -4.86
C ALA A 61 -8.83 -5.47 -5.29
N ARG A 62 -9.07 -5.76 -6.57
CA ARG A 62 -8.84 -7.10 -7.15
C ARG A 62 -7.39 -7.55 -6.98
N ALA A 63 -6.43 -6.69 -7.30
CA ALA A 63 -5.01 -6.98 -7.17
C ALA A 63 -4.61 -7.27 -5.70
N CYS A 64 -5.14 -6.47 -4.76
CA CYS A 64 -4.95 -6.64 -3.32
C CYS A 64 -5.48 -8.00 -2.86
N LYS A 65 -6.74 -8.31 -3.16
CA LYS A 65 -7.39 -9.57 -2.74
C LYS A 65 -6.69 -10.79 -3.32
N THR A 66 -6.25 -10.73 -4.58
CA THR A 66 -5.50 -11.81 -5.23
C THR A 66 -4.19 -12.13 -4.48
N MET A 67 -3.59 -11.14 -3.82
CA MET A 67 -2.33 -11.27 -3.10
C MET A 67 -2.51 -11.37 -1.57
N GLY A 68 -3.74 -11.47 -1.07
CA GLY A 68 -4.04 -11.60 0.37
C GLY A 68 -3.99 -10.30 1.17
N LEU A 69 -3.92 -9.14 0.52
CA LEU A 69 -4.03 -7.83 1.18
C LEU A 69 -5.51 -7.49 1.38
N THR A 70 -5.85 -7.01 2.58
CA THR A 70 -7.25 -6.80 2.99
C THR A 70 -7.59 -5.37 3.40
N GLN A 71 -6.60 -4.50 3.60
CA GLN A 71 -6.85 -3.11 3.99
C GLN A 71 -6.68 -2.14 2.80
N LEU A 72 -7.81 -1.64 2.28
CA LEU A 72 -7.83 -0.59 1.26
C LEU A 72 -8.20 0.77 1.88
N TRP A 73 -7.37 1.78 1.64
CA TRP A 73 -7.57 3.15 2.09
C TRP A 73 -7.59 4.09 0.90
N LEU A 74 -8.55 4.99 0.86
CA LEU A 74 -8.77 5.94 -0.23
C LEU A 74 -8.66 7.35 0.32
N VAL A 75 -7.65 8.09 -0.13
CA VAL A 75 -7.43 9.48 0.25
C VAL A 75 -8.06 10.38 -0.80
N ALA A 76 -9.13 11.08 -0.44
CA ALA A 76 -9.86 12.00 -1.31
C ALA A 76 -10.08 11.48 -2.75
N PRO A 77 -10.67 10.28 -2.94
CA PRO A 77 -10.98 9.78 -4.28
C PRO A 77 -11.98 10.72 -4.96
N GLN A 78 -11.85 10.94 -6.28
CA GLN A 78 -12.77 11.82 -7.00
C GLN A 78 -14.19 11.24 -7.06
N ARG A 79 -14.29 9.91 -7.19
CA ARG A 79 -15.54 9.17 -7.27
C ARG A 79 -15.42 7.85 -6.52
N PHE A 80 -16.14 7.72 -5.40
CA PHE A 80 -16.26 6.48 -4.63
C PHE A 80 -17.39 6.64 -3.58
N PRO A 81 -18.29 5.66 -3.39
CA PRO A 81 -18.44 4.42 -4.16
C PRO A 81 -18.91 4.69 -5.60
N ASP A 82 -18.68 3.74 -6.52
CA ASP A 82 -19.05 3.87 -7.94
C ASP A 82 -19.20 2.47 -8.58
N ASP A 83 -20.21 2.27 -9.43
CA ASP A 83 -20.50 0.99 -10.11
C ASP A 83 -19.33 0.51 -10.99
N GLU A 84 -18.54 1.44 -11.54
CA GLU A 84 -17.35 1.10 -12.31
C GLU A 84 -16.29 0.43 -11.43
N ALA A 85 -16.14 0.87 -10.17
CA ALA A 85 -15.24 0.21 -9.22
C ALA A 85 -15.73 -1.21 -8.90
N ILE A 86 -17.03 -1.38 -8.65
CA ILE A 86 -17.65 -2.69 -8.38
C ILE A 86 -17.44 -3.65 -9.56
N ALA A 87 -17.73 -3.19 -10.78
CA ALA A 87 -17.56 -3.99 -11.99
C ALA A 87 -16.10 -4.42 -12.20
N ARG A 88 -15.13 -3.53 -11.91
CA ARG A 88 -13.69 -3.82 -12.08
C ARG A 88 -13.10 -4.66 -10.95
N ALA A 89 -13.71 -4.68 -9.76
CA ALA A 89 -13.27 -5.48 -8.63
C ALA A 89 -13.43 -7.00 -8.84
N SER A 90 -14.37 -7.42 -9.69
CA SER A 90 -14.49 -8.81 -10.16
C SER A 90 -14.40 -9.86 -9.01
N GLY A 91 -15.19 -9.68 -7.95
CA GLY A 91 -15.22 -10.56 -6.77
C GLY A 91 -14.44 -10.06 -5.54
N ALA A 92 -13.76 -8.91 -5.66
CA ALA A 92 -13.13 -8.20 -4.54
C ALA A 92 -13.98 -7.04 -3.99
N THR A 93 -15.30 -7.16 -4.04
CA THR A 93 -16.23 -6.11 -3.59
C THR A 93 -16.20 -5.90 -2.09
N ASP A 94 -15.92 -6.95 -1.32
CA ASP A 94 -15.67 -6.89 0.13
C ASP A 94 -14.57 -5.88 0.53
N LEU A 95 -13.50 -5.78 -0.26
CA LEU A 95 -12.47 -4.75 -0.05
C LEU A 95 -12.97 -3.35 -0.35
N LEU A 96 -13.91 -3.19 -1.28
CA LEU A 96 -14.55 -1.90 -1.56
C LEU A 96 -15.52 -1.53 -0.44
N ASP A 97 -16.30 -2.50 0.06
CA ASP A 97 -17.28 -2.32 1.13
C ASP A 97 -16.61 -1.94 2.46
N THR A 98 -15.40 -2.45 2.69
CA THR A 98 -14.60 -2.17 3.89
C THR A 98 -13.54 -1.07 3.68
N ALA A 99 -13.48 -0.47 2.49
CA ALA A 99 -12.50 0.56 2.18
C ALA A 99 -12.70 1.80 3.07
N ARG A 100 -11.61 2.30 3.65
CA ARG A 100 -11.65 3.51 4.47
C ARG A 100 -11.40 4.74 3.62
N VAL A 101 -12.35 5.65 3.57
CA VAL A 101 -12.23 6.93 2.86
C VAL A 101 -11.86 8.03 3.85
N VAL A 102 -10.76 8.74 3.58
CA VAL A 102 -10.25 9.82 4.45
C VAL A 102 -9.86 11.06 3.63
N PRO A 103 -9.85 12.25 4.25
CA PRO A 103 -9.61 13.49 3.50
C PRO A 103 -8.13 13.71 3.16
N THR A 104 -7.19 13.27 3.99
CA THR A 104 -5.75 13.52 3.78
C THR A 104 -4.90 12.27 3.87
N LEU A 105 -3.69 12.33 3.31
CA LEU A 105 -2.73 11.23 3.43
C LEU A 105 -2.27 11.03 4.87
N ALA A 106 -2.16 12.11 5.65
CA ALA A 106 -1.84 12.01 7.08
C ALA A 106 -2.88 11.19 7.86
N ASP A 107 -4.17 11.33 7.53
CA ASP A 107 -5.23 10.50 8.13
C ASP A 107 -5.08 9.02 7.79
N ALA A 108 -4.68 8.71 6.54
CA ALA A 108 -4.45 7.33 6.11
C ALA A 108 -3.17 6.72 6.71
N LEU A 109 -2.21 7.55 7.10
CA LEU A 109 -0.94 7.13 7.72
C LEU A 109 -0.98 7.11 9.26
N HIS A 110 -1.99 7.73 9.87
CA HIS A 110 -2.15 7.74 11.33
C HIS A 110 -2.15 6.32 11.93
N GLY A 111 -1.32 6.08 12.93
CA GLY A 111 -1.12 4.78 13.57
C GLY A 111 -0.23 3.80 12.79
N THR A 112 0.28 4.17 11.61
CA THR A 112 1.27 3.37 10.90
C THR A 112 2.67 3.60 11.45
N VAL A 113 3.53 2.58 11.39
CA VAL A 113 4.92 2.64 11.86
C VAL A 113 5.94 2.65 10.71
N ALA A 114 5.47 2.46 9.47
CA ALA A 114 6.28 2.59 8.27
C ALA A 114 5.38 2.84 7.05
N ALA A 115 5.86 3.68 6.14
CA ALA A 115 5.16 3.99 4.90
C ALA A 115 6.16 4.07 3.73
N VAL A 116 5.80 3.45 2.61
CA VAL A 116 6.55 3.50 1.35
C VAL A 116 5.68 4.13 0.27
N ALA A 117 6.16 5.23 -0.32
CA ALA A 117 5.51 5.89 -1.44
C ALA A 117 6.02 5.37 -2.78
N LEU A 118 5.13 4.89 -3.65
CA LEU A 118 5.47 4.60 -5.04
C LEU A 118 5.57 5.91 -5.84
N THR A 119 6.71 6.12 -6.51
CA THR A 119 6.91 7.29 -7.37
C THR A 119 7.84 6.99 -8.55
N ALA A 120 7.52 7.58 -9.70
CA ALA A 120 8.40 7.58 -10.86
C ALA A 120 9.48 8.67 -10.79
N ARG A 121 9.35 9.66 -9.88
CA ARG A 121 10.23 10.84 -9.76
C ARG A 121 11.05 10.82 -8.47
N ALA A 122 11.55 9.65 -8.10
CA ALA A 122 12.21 9.46 -6.81
C ALA A 122 13.44 10.36 -6.61
N ARG A 123 14.16 10.71 -7.69
CA ARG A 123 15.44 11.47 -7.65
C ARG A 123 15.30 12.92 -7.18
N GLU A 124 14.10 13.50 -7.33
CA GLU A 124 13.82 14.88 -6.96
C GLU A 124 13.43 15.02 -5.48
N LEU A 125 13.18 13.87 -4.82
CA LEU A 125 12.61 13.79 -3.50
C LEU A 125 13.64 13.39 -2.45
N ALA A 126 13.30 13.68 -1.20
CA ALA A 126 14.28 13.65 -0.13
C ALA A 126 14.42 12.22 0.49
N ALA A 127 13.35 11.43 0.56
CA ALA A 127 13.42 10.12 1.23
C ALA A 127 14.31 9.08 0.50
N PRO A 128 14.90 8.10 1.25
CA PRO A 128 15.67 7.01 0.67
C PRO A 128 14.89 6.22 -0.38
N GLN A 129 15.57 5.80 -1.44
CA GLN A 129 14.98 5.01 -2.52
C GLN A 129 15.27 3.53 -2.32
N VAL A 130 14.26 2.70 -2.55
CA VAL A 130 14.34 1.24 -2.43
C VAL A 130 13.66 0.57 -3.63
N ALA A 131 14.16 -0.60 -4.01
CA ALA A 131 13.51 -1.43 -5.03
C ALA A 131 12.21 -2.06 -4.47
N PRO A 132 11.26 -2.51 -5.32
CA PRO A 132 10.01 -3.14 -4.86
C PRO A 132 10.20 -4.29 -3.87
N ARG A 133 11.21 -5.13 -4.10
CA ARG A 133 11.54 -6.25 -3.20
C ARG A 133 12.05 -5.80 -1.83
N GLU A 134 12.91 -4.79 -1.83
CA GLU A 134 13.46 -4.21 -0.59
C GLU A 134 12.37 -3.50 0.20
N ALA A 135 11.49 -2.74 -0.48
CA ALA A 135 10.33 -2.13 0.13
C ALA A 135 9.42 -3.15 0.82
N ALA A 136 9.14 -4.28 0.14
CA ALA A 136 8.32 -5.33 0.72
C ALA A 136 8.97 -5.99 1.95
N GLY A 137 10.27 -6.30 1.87
CA GLY A 137 11.01 -6.84 3.01
C GLY A 137 11.01 -5.88 4.20
N LEU A 138 11.26 -4.60 3.96
CA LEU A 138 11.26 -3.56 4.98
C LEU A 138 9.90 -3.45 5.67
N LEU A 139 8.82 -3.32 4.89
CA LEU A 139 7.48 -3.21 5.44
C LEU A 139 7.07 -4.46 6.21
N MET A 140 7.47 -5.66 5.76
CA MET A 140 7.17 -6.90 6.46
C MET A 140 7.94 -7.09 7.76
N THR A 141 9.15 -6.56 7.86
CA THR A 141 9.86 -6.45 9.14
C THR A 141 9.14 -5.51 10.10
N ARG A 142 8.66 -4.36 9.61
CA ARG A 142 7.96 -3.35 10.44
C ARG A 142 6.53 -3.72 10.78
N ALA A 143 5.89 -4.56 9.96
CA ALA A 143 4.56 -5.09 10.23
C ALA A 143 4.48 -5.88 11.53
N ASP A 144 5.60 -6.41 12.05
CA ASP A 144 5.64 -7.08 13.35
C ASP A 144 5.37 -6.09 14.51
N ALA A 145 5.78 -4.83 14.37
CA ALA A 145 5.63 -3.79 15.39
C ALA A 145 4.35 -2.95 15.26
N GLY A 146 3.74 -2.87 14.07
CA GLY A 146 2.53 -2.08 13.86
C GLY A 146 2.00 -2.16 12.43
N GLU A 147 0.98 -1.35 12.12
CA GLU A 147 0.47 -1.25 10.76
C GLU A 147 1.45 -0.51 9.85
N VAL A 148 1.49 -0.87 8.57
CA VAL A 148 2.39 -0.29 7.58
C VAL A 148 1.61 0.12 6.34
N ALA A 149 2.14 1.05 5.53
CA ALA A 149 1.46 1.57 4.36
C ALA A 149 2.28 1.44 3.06
N LEU A 150 1.60 1.00 2.00
CA LEU A 150 2.00 1.19 0.61
C LEU A 150 1.16 2.33 0.02
N VAL A 151 1.81 3.43 -0.36
CA VAL A 151 1.14 4.64 -0.81
C VAL A 151 1.30 4.82 -2.32
N PHE A 152 0.17 4.99 -3.00
CA PHE A 152 0.08 5.18 -4.44
C PHE A 152 -0.56 6.52 -4.76
N GLY A 153 0.02 7.24 -5.72
CA GLY A 153 -0.49 8.53 -6.15
C GLY A 153 -1.59 8.44 -7.22
N ASN A 154 -2.06 9.62 -7.62
CA ASN A 154 -2.96 9.80 -8.74
C ASN A 154 -2.35 9.26 -10.04
N GLU A 155 -3.19 8.72 -10.92
CA GLU A 155 -2.76 8.01 -12.12
C GLU A 155 -2.07 8.90 -13.17
N GLN A 156 -2.34 10.20 -13.14
CA GLN A 156 -1.75 11.18 -14.07
C GLN A 156 -0.65 12.00 -13.39
N SER A 157 -0.93 12.53 -12.19
CA SER A 157 -0.01 13.44 -11.50
C SER A 157 0.98 12.75 -10.56
N GLY A 158 0.73 11.49 -10.21
CA GLY A 158 1.43 10.82 -9.10
C GLY A 158 1.16 11.50 -7.75
N LEU A 159 2.06 11.23 -6.80
CA LEU A 159 2.09 11.90 -5.49
C LEU A 159 2.72 13.29 -5.63
N SER A 160 2.21 14.26 -4.86
CA SER A 160 2.88 15.53 -4.68
C SER A 160 4.18 15.35 -3.89
N GLY A 161 5.06 16.36 -3.93
CA GLY A 161 6.27 16.34 -3.11
C GLY A 161 5.96 16.25 -1.62
N ASP A 162 4.92 16.94 -1.17
CA ASP A 162 4.48 16.96 0.22
C ASP A 162 3.90 15.60 0.64
N GLU A 163 3.08 14.98 -0.21
CA GLU A 163 2.56 13.62 0.04
C GLU A 163 3.70 12.60 0.14
N ALA A 164 4.66 12.66 -0.78
CA ALA A 164 5.81 11.76 -0.75
C ALA A 164 6.73 12.01 0.45
N ALA A 165 6.78 13.23 0.98
CA ALA A 165 7.58 13.59 2.15
C ALA A 165 7.02 13.05 3.48
N LEU A 166 5.73 12.67 3.51
CA LEU A 166 5.13 11.96 4.64
C LEU A 166 5.55 10.48 4.73
N CYS A 167 6.15 9.94 3.67
CA CYS A 167 6.60 8.55 3.64
C CYS A 167 8.08 8.43 4.01
N GLY A 168 8.42 7.39 4.78
CA GLY A 168 9.80 7.12 5.20
C GLY A 168 10.70 6.66 4.05
N TRP A 169 10.12 6.04 3.01
CA TRP A 169 10.84 5.54 1.85
C TRP A 169 10.08 5.81 0.55
N LEU A 170 10.86 5.87 -0.53
CA LEU A 170 10.34 5.93 -1.89
C LEU A 170 10.64 4.63 -2.60
N CYS A 171 9.63 4.04 -3.22
CA CYS A 171 9.80 2.92 -4.11
C CYS A 171 9.68 3.38 -5.55
N GLN A 172 10.60 2.93 -6.40
CA GLN A 172 10.49 3.07 -7.84
C GLN A 172 10.49 1.69 -8.47
N ILE A 173 9.40 1.34 -9.15
CA ILE A 173 9.34 0.11 -9.95
C ILE A 173 10.26 0.31 -11.18
N PRO A 174 11.25 -0.56 -11.40
CA PRO A 174 12.05 -0.52 -12.62
C PRO A 174 11.17 -0.80 -13.84
N THR A 175 11.14 0.14 -14.77
CA THR A 175 10.36 0.06 -16.02
C THR A 175 11.25 0.40 -17.20
N ASN A 176 10.73 0.24 -18.42
CA ASN A 176 11.40 0.75 -19.62
C ASN A 176 11.63 2.28 -19.49
N PRO A 177 12.88 2.79 -19.59
CA PRO A 177 13.16 4.23 -19.52
C PRO A 177 12.44 5.07 -20.59
N LEU A 178 12.07 4.45 -21.71
CA LEU A 178 11.34 5.12 -22.80
C LEU A 178 9.81 5.13 -22.60
N TYR A 179 9.32 4.29 -21.66
CA TYR A 179 7.89 4.18 -21.36
C TYR A 179 7.72 3.68 -19.91
N SER A 180 7.76 4.60 -18.96
CA SER A 180 7.77 4.31 -17.52
C SER A 180 6.41 4.43 -16.84
N SER A 181 5.38 4.85 -17.58
CA SER A 181 4.04 5.03 -17.03
C SER A 181 3.36 3.67 -16.86
N LEU A 182 3.20 3.23 -15.62
CA LEU A 182 2.39 2.07 -15.28
C LEU A 182 0.95 2.51 -14.95
N ASN A 183 -0.03 1.69 -15.34
CA ASN A 183 -1.38 1.83 -14.80
C ASN A 183 -1.36 1.62 -13.27
N LEU A 184 -2.18 2.36 -12.54
CA LEU A 184 -2.25 2.30 -11.07
C LEU A 184 -2.47 0.88 -10.54
N ALA A 185 -3.45 0.15 -11.08
CA ALA A 185 -3.73 -1.22 -10.63
C ALA A 185 -2.59 -2.19 -10.97
N ALA A 186 -1.87 -1.98 -12.08
CA ALA A 186 -0.68 -2.77 -12.42
C ALA A 186 0.47 -2.50 -11.43
N ALA A 187 0.65 -1.25 -11.01
CA ALA A 187 1.65 -0.90 -10.01
C ALA A 187 1.30 -1.46 -8.62
N VAL A 188 0.02 -1.39 -8.22
CA VAL A 188 -0.50 -2.05 -7.03
C VAL A 188 -0.24 -3.55 -7.09
N GLN A 189 -0.50 -4.19 -8.24
CA GLN A 189 -0.30 -5.62 -8.42
C GLN A 189 1.16 -6.06 -8.22
N ILE A 190 2.13 -5.29 -8.73
CA ILE A 190 3.55 -5.59 -8.58
C ILE A 190 3.97 -5.53 -7.11
N LEU A 191 3.61 -4.46 -6.41
CA LEU A 191 3.98 -4.32 -5.00
C LEU A 191 3.23 -5.31 -4.11
N ALA A 192 1.94 -5.55 -4.36
CA ALA A 192 1.17 -6.56 -3.65
C ALA A 192 1.77 -7.97 -3.81
N TYR A 193 2.27 -8.30 -5.00
CA TYR A 193 2.98 -9.54 -5.25
C TYR A 193 4.30 -9.64 -4.46
N GLU A 194 5.12 -8.59 -4.44
CA GLU A 194 6.34 -8.57 -3.62
C GLU A 194 6.03 -8.68 -2.11
N MET A 195 4.93 -8.09 -1.61
CA MET A 195 4.47 -8.29 -0.22
C MET A 195 4.13 -9.76 0.07
N ARG A 196 3.43 -10.42 -0.86
CA ARG A 196 3.09 -11.85 -0.75
C ARG A 196 4.34 -12.71 -0.69
N LEU A 197 5.33 -12.44 -1.56
CA LEU A 197 6.62 -13.14 -1.56
C LEU A 197 7.39 -12.92 -0.25
N ALA A 198 7.47 -11.67 0.23
CA ALA A 198 8.14 -11.36 1.48
C ALA A 198 7.48 -12.06 2.69
N THR A 199 6.16 -12.18 2.67
CA THR A 199 5.41 -12.92 3.70
C THR A 199 5.76 -14.40 3.69
N LEU A 200 5.78 -15.04 2.51
CA LEU A 200 6.17 -16.44 2.33
C LEU A 200 7.63 -16.71 2.72
N ALA A 201 8.55 -15.81 2.37
CA ALA A 201 9.96 -15.93 2.71
C ALA A 201 10.19 -15.78 4.23
N GLY A 202 9.54 -14.80 4.86
CA GLY A 202 9.71 -14.53 6.29
C GLY A 202 9.07 -15.56 7.23
N GLN A 203 8.24 -16.48 6.72
CA GLN A 203 7.78 -17.64 7.50
C GLN A 203 8.93 -18.62 7.83
N GLN A 204 10.08 -18.52 7.16
CA GLN A 204 11.21 -19.46 7.29
C GLN A 204 12.35 -18.98 8.21
N LEU A 205 12.40 -17.69 8.56
CA LEU A 205 13.42 -17.10 9.43
C LEU A 205 12.74 -16.30 10.55
N ARG A 206 12.46 -16.93 11.69
CA ARG A 206 12.17 -16.17 12.92
C ARG A 206 13.19 -16.52 13.98
N THR A 207 14.15 -15.63 14.18
CA THR A 207 14.94 -15.56 15.40
C THR A 207 14.30 -14.53 16.31
N ALA A 208 13.88 -14.94 17.51
CA ALA A 208 13.38 -14.03 18.53
C ALA A 208 14.56 -13.20 19.10
N GLY A 209 14.51 -11.88 18.95
CA GLY A 209 15.46 -10.93 19.53
C GLY A 209 15.24 -9.52 18.98
N ASP A 210 15.18 -8.53 19.90
CA ASP A 210 14.89 -7.09 19.72
C ASP A 210 14.07 -6.74 18.46
N ALA A 211 12.74 -6.85 18.59
CA ALA A 211 11.86 -6.23 17.63
C ALA A 211 12.02 -4.71 17.75
N PRO A 212 12.31 -3.99 16.65
CA PRO A 212 12.33 -2.52 16.66
C PRO A 212 11.01 -1.98 17.22
N ASP A 213 11.04 -0.91 18.02
CA ASP A 213 9.85 -0.16 18.47
C ASP A 213 9.73 1.18 17.71
N PRO A 214 9.45 1.13 16.40
CA PRO A 214 9.34 2.33 15.58
C PRO A 214 8.27 3.28 16.12
N ALA A 215 8.59 4.57 16.09
CA ALA A 215 7.62 5.60 16.42
C ALA A 215 6.47 5.59 15.41
N PRO A 216 5.20 5.64 15.88
CA PRO A 216 4.06 5.87 15.01
C PRO A 216 4.19 7.17 14.21
N PHE A 217 3.57 7.19 13.03
CA PHE A 217 3.57 8.34 12.11
C PHE A 217 3.26 9.66 12.82
N GLU A 218 2.20 9.71 13.64
CA GLU A 218 1.78 10.92 14.35
C GLU A 218 2.78 11.41 15.39
N ASP A 219 3.57 10.52 15.99
CA ASP A 219 4.62 10.90 16.94
C ASP A 219 5.78 11.57 16.21
N VAL A 220 6.17 11.01 15.06
CA VAL A 220 7.18 11.57 14.17
C VAL A 220 6.72 12.91 13.60
N GLU A 221 5.46 13.05 13.20
CA GLU A 221 4.92 14.34 12.71
C GLU A 221 4.89 15.39 13.82
N ARG A 222 4.42 15.05 15.03
CA ARG A 222 4.47 15.96 16.19
C ARG A 222 5.89 16.43 16.51
N PHE A 223 6.88 15.56 16.35
CA PHE A 223 8.28 15.93 16.49
C PHE A 223 8.72 16.93 15.41
N HIS A 224 8.38 16.70 14.13
CA HIS A 224 8.74 17.64 13.05
C HIS A 224 8.08 19.01 13.24
N GLU A 225 6.81 19.05 13.63
CA GLU A 225 6.09 20.28 13.95
C GLU A 225 6.77 21.05 15.10
N HIS A 226 7.11 20.33 16.19
CA HIS A 226 7.81 20.92 17.33
C HIS A 226 9.18 21.46 16.92
N LEU A 227 9.94 20.69 16.14
CA LEU A 227 11.26 21.11 15.66
C LEU A 227 11.18 22.39 14.83
N LEU A 228 10.27 22.47 13.86
CA LEU A 228 10.12 23.65 13.01
C LEU A 228 9.66 24.87 13.81
N ARG A 229 8.80 24.69 14.81
CA ARG A 229 8.40 25.77 15.73
C ARG A 229 9.61 26.32 16.50
N VAL A 230 10.41 25.45 17.12
CA VAL A 230 11.61 25.88 17.86
C VAL A 230 12.62 26.56 16.94
N LEU A 231 12.85 26.03 15.73
CA LEU A 231 13.76 26.65 14.78
C LEU A 231 13.26 28.03 14.31
N ALA A 232 11.95 28.26 14.24
CA ALA A 232 11.39 29.57 13.99
C ALA A 232 11.57 30.53 15.18
N GLU A 233 11.35 30.06 16.40
CA GLU A 233 11.60 30.85 17.62
C GLU A 233 13.06 31.26 17.78
N LEU A 234 13.99 30.46 17.24
CA LEU A 234 15.42 30.75 17.21
C LEU A 234 15.87 31.59 16.00
N ASP A 235 14.94 32.11 15.18
CA ASP A 235 15.22 32.84 13.93
C ASP A 235 16.09 32.06 12.90
N PHE A 236 16.18 30.73 13.03
CA PHE A 236 16.91 29.87 12.08
C PHE A 236 16.06 29.47 10.87
N TYR A 237 14.73 29.43 11.05
CA TYR A 237 13.76 29.05 10.04
C TYR A 237 12.69 30.14 9.92
N ASP A 238 12.46 30.64 8.71
CA ASP A 238 11.36 31.56 8.41
C ASP A 238 10.21 30.76 7.77
N PRO A 239 9.05 30.58 8.45
CA PRO A 239 7.90 29.90 7.88
C PRO A 239 7.33 30.58 6.64
N ALA A 240 7.53 31.89 6.47
CA ALA A 240 7.11 32.62 5.27
C ALA A 240 8.05 32.38 4.08
N ASN A 241 9.28 31.93 4.34
CA ASN A 241 10.26 31.56 3.32
C ASN A 241 11.01 30.26 3.69
N PRO A 242 10.31 29.11 3.68
CA PRO A 242 10.84 27.86 4.23
C PRO A 242 11.99 27.25 3.41
N ARG A 243 12.23 27.77 2.20
CA ARG A 243 13.19 27.25 1.22
C ARG A 243 13.04 25.73 1.04
N ARG A 244 14.08 24.96 1.36
CA ARG A 244 14.10 23.48 1.33
C ARG A 244 14.54 22.90 2.67
N LEU A 245 14.36 23.63 3.78
CA LEU A 245 14.85 23.17 5.09
C LEU A 245 14.01 21.98 5.58
N GLU A 246 12.70 22.13 5.64
CA GLU A 246 11.81 21.08 6.13
C GLU A 246 11.97 19.75 5.37
N PRO A 247 11.94 19.70 4.02
CA PRO A 247 12.17 18.45 3.29
C PRO A 247 13.55 17.81 3.59
N LYS A 248 14.57 18.62 3.88
CA LYS A 248 15.90 18.11 4.25
C LYS A 248 15.93 17.53 5.67
N LEU A 249 15.23 18.16 6.62
CA LEU A 249 15.09 17.65 7.99
C LEU A 249 14.29 16.35 8.00
N ARG A 250 13.13 16.33 7.32
CA ARG A 250 12.33 15.11 7.14
C ARG A 250 13.15 13.96 6.58
N ARG A 251 13.97 14.22 5.54
CA ARG A 251 14.92 13.22 5.02
C ARG A 251 15.96 12.76 6.04
N LEU A 252 16.50 13.68 6.82
CA LEU A 252 17.53 13.35 7.80
C LEU A 252 16.97 12.37 8.84
N PHE A 253 15.80 12.67 9.39
CA PHE A 253 15.17 11.83 10.41
C PHE A 253 14.53 10.56 9.84
N ALA A 254 14.02 10.59 8.61
CA ALA A 254 13.54 9.38 7.92
C ALA A 254 14.64 8.31 7.78
N LYS A 255 15.90 8.72 7.59
CA LYS A 255 17.04 7.79 7.54
C LYS A 255 17.35 7.15 8.89
N ALA A 256 17.09 7.86 9.99
CA ALA A 256 17.31 7.36 11.34
C ALA A 256 16.29 6.27 11.72
N GLN A 257 15.10 6.28 11.08
CA GLN A 257 14.02 5.33 11.34
C GLN A 257 13.58 5.34 12.81
N LEU A 258 13.30 6.55 13.32
CA LEU A 258 13.13 6.86 14.74
C LEU A 258 12.24 5.88 15.51
N GLU A 259 12.72 5.48 16.68
CA GLU A 259 11.98 4.74 17.68
C GLU A 259 11.21 5.68 18.63
N ARG A 260 10.24 5.13 19.36
CA ARG A 260 9.39 5.92 20.29
C ARG A 260 10.22 6.67 21.31
N ASP A 261 11.20 6.01 21.92
CA ASP A 261 12.06 6.61 22.93
C ASP A 261 12.95 7.70 22.35
N GLU A 262 13.43 7.54 21.11
CA GLU A 262 14.22 8.56 20.42
C GLU A 262 13.38 9.81 20.12
N VAL A 263 12.13 9.65 19.68
CA VAL A 263 11.20 10.77 19.51
C VAL A 263 10.97 11.50 20.83
N ASN A 264 10.78 10.76 21.93
CA ASN A 264 10.60 11.34 23.26
C ASN A 264 11.83 12.14 23.71
N ILE A 265 13.04 11.60 23.49
CA ILE A 265 14.31 12.30 23.80
C ILE A 265 14.43 13.58 22.97
N LEU A 266 14.20 13.51 21.65
CA LEU A 266 14.29 14.66 20.76
C LEU A 266 13.30 15.76 21.14
N ARG A 267 12.06 15.40 21.47
CA ARG A 267 11.05 16.37 21.93
C ARG A 267 11.38 16.93 23.32
N GLY A 268 11.97 16.12 24.20
CA GLY A 268 12.50 16.58 25.49
C GLY A 268 13.61 17.63 25.32
N LEU A 269 14.53 17.40 24.38
CA LEU A 269 15.58 18.37 24.02
C LEU A 269 14.98 19.69 23.50
N LEU A 270 14.02 19.63 22.58
CA LEU A 270 13.33 20.82 22.07
C LEU A 270 12.61 21.60 23.18
N THR A 271 11.97 20.89 24.10
CA THR A 271 11.32 21.51 25.27
C THR A 271 12.33 22.21 26.19
N ALA A 272 13.51 21.63 26.39
CA ALA A 272 14.57 22.25 27.20
C ALA A 272 15.08 23.54 26.54
N ILE A 273 15.25 23.54 25.22
CA ILE A 273 15.65 24.72 24.44
C ILE A 273 14.60 25.84 24.57
N GLU A 274 13.31 25.53 24.41
CA GLU A 274 12.21 26.51 24.59
C GLU A 274 12.19 27.11 26.02
N GLN A 275 12.61 26.33 27.02
CA GLN A 275 12.69 26.77 28.42
C GLN A 275 14.00 27.50 28.78
N GLY A 276 14.92 27.66 27.82
CA GLY A 276 16.23 28.31 28.03
C GLY A 276 17.15 27.54 28.99
N ARG A 277 17.03 26.22 29.03
CA ARG A 277 17.83 25.32 29.89
C ARG A 277 19.04 24.74 29.18
#